data_AF-A0AA41S836-F1
#
_entry.id   AF-A0AA41S836-F1
#
_cell.length_a   1.000
_cell.length_b   1.000
_cell.length_c   1.000
_cell.angle_alpha   90.00
_cell.angle_beta   90.00
_cell.angle_gamma   90.00
#
_symmetry.space_group_name_H-M   'P 1'
#
loop_
_entity.id
_entity.type
_entity.pdbx_description
1 polymer ?
#
loop_
_entity_poly.entity_id
_entity_poly.type
_entity_poly.pdbx_seq_one_letter_code
_entity_poly.pdbx_strand_id
1 'polypeptide(L)'
;MRVAGGPLLSIGDLLSDVSEEASEIGDHNETTSPSISTDSLLPASKLPRLFSALAGIDHSWTALTLKLCSALETADKLVQSNSSDIRFLSEKVEVLETIVKRRDSAVRSAKFLHDKHSNEKLLNKL
;
A
#
# COMPACT_ATOMS: atom_id res chain seq x y z
N MET A 1 -12.21 46.84 42.23
CA MET A 1 -12.06 45.69 41.31
C MET A 1 -13.31 45.59 40.45
N ARG A 2 -13.23 45.98 39.18
CA ARG A 2 -14.24 45.60 38.17
C ARG A 2 -13.49 45.44 36.86
N VAL A 3 -13.03 44.22 36.59
CA VAL A 3 -12.69 43.83 35.23
C VAL A 3 -14.04 43.74 34.52
N ALA A 4 -14.30 44.68 33.61
CA ALA A 4 -15.48 44.65 32.76
C ALA A 4 -15.37 43.40 31.88
N GLY A 5 -16.09 42.34 32.25
CA GLY A 5 -16.21 41.13 31.46
C GLY A 5 -17.04 41.43 30.23
N GLY A 6 -16.38 41.63 29.09
CA GLY A 6 -17.06 41.57 27.79
C GLY A 6 -17.66 40.17 27.56
N PRO A 7 -18.60 40.04 26.61
CA PRO A 7 -19.15 38.73 26.25
C PRO A 7 -18.01 37.80 25.85
N LEU A 8 -17.94 36.63 26.49
CA LEU A 8 -17.01 35.58 26.08
C LEU A 8 -17.38 35.18 24.64
N LEU A 9 -16.47 35.41 23.70
CA LEU A 9 -16.58 34.92 22.34
C LEU A 9 -16.82 33.40 22.41
N SER A 10 -17.83 32.94 21.67
CA SER A 10 -18.15 31.52 21.66
C SER A 10 -17.04 30.76 20.94
N ILE A 11 -16.85 29.48 21.28
CA ILE A 11 -15.92 28.62 20.52
C ILE A 11 -16.27 28.61 19.01
N GLY A 12 -17.53 28.89 18.66
CA GLY A 12 -17.98 29.04 17.28
C GLY A 12 -17.42 30.29 16.57
N ASP A 13 -17.29 31.42 17.27
CA ASP A 13 -16.72 32.65 16.67
C ASP A 13 -15.22 32.48 16.36
N LEU A 14 -14.52 31.68 17.17
CA LEU A 14 -13.08 31.39 16.99
C LEU A 14 -12.80 30.42 15.84
N LEU A 15 -13.75 29.55 15.51
CA LEU A 15 -13.59 28.52 14.46
C LEU A 15 -14.15 28.95 13.11
N SER A 16 -14.77 30.14 13.02
CA SER A 16 -15.30 30.68 11.77
C SER A 16 -14.20 30.94 10.74
N ASP A 17 -13.05 31.47 11.16
CA ASP A 17 -11.92 31.80 10.27
C ASP A 17 -11.25 30.56 9.65
N VAL A 18 -11.42 29.37 10.25
CA VAL A 18 -10.82 28.10 9.78
C VAL A 18 -11.69 27.38 8.73
N SER A 19 -12.91 27.86 8.52
CA SER A 19 -13.86 27.24 7.60
C SER A 19 -13.79 27.81 6.17
N GLU A 20 -12.99 28.84 5.90
CA GLU A 20 -13.10 29.63 4.67
C GLU A 20 -12.02 29.35 3.61
N GLU A 21 -11.11 28.39 3.82
CA GLU A 21 -10.12 27.97 2.81
C GLU A 21 -10.49 26.66 2.06
N ALA A 22 -11.79 26.36 1.94
CA ALA A 22 -12.25 25.18 1.21
C ALA A 22 -13.36 25.46 0.20
N SER A 23 -13.29 26.57 -0.55
CA SER A 23 -13.86 26.65 -1.91
C SER A 23 -13.63 28.02 -2.55
N GLU A 24 -12.52 28.23 -3.26
CA GLU A 24 -12.56 29.02 -4.49
C GLU A 24 -11.77 28.33 -5.60
N ILE A 25 -12.52 27.95 -6.63
CA ILE A 25 -12.02 27.55 -7.94
C ILE A 25 -11.47 28.82 -8.59
N GLY A 26 -10.14 28.93 -8.67
CA GLY A 26 -9.47 30.07 -9.29
C GLY A 26 -8.18 29.65 -9.98
N ASP A 27 -8.22 29.65 -11.30
CA ASP A 27 -7.13 29.40 -12.26
C ASP A 27 -5.82 30.13 -11.87
N HIS A 28 -4.77 29.41 -11.51
CA HIS A 28 -3.39 29.89 -11.60
C HIS A 28 -2.41 28.71 -11.67
N ASN A 29 -1.90 28.50 -12.88
CA ASN A 29 -0.62 27.87 -13.17
C ASN A 29 0.44 28.39 -12.18
N GLU A 30 1.00 27.53 -11.32
CA GLU A 30 2.44 27.51 -11.02
C GLU A 30 2.88 26.10 -10.64
N THR A 31 3.83 25.60 -11.44
CA THR A 31 4.51 24.33 -11.25
C THR A 31 5.37 24.43 -10.01
N THR A 32 4.98 23.79 -8.91
CA THR A 32 5.94 23.38 -7.88
C THR A 32 5.68 21.94 -7.50
N SER A 33 6.53 21.06 -8.01
CA SER A 33 6.56 19.64 -7.68
C SER A 33 6.59 19.44 -6.17
N PRO A 34 5.73 18.59 -5.58
CA PRO A 34 5.91 18.17 -4.21
C PRO A 34 7.07 17.18 -4.19
N SER A 35 8.24 17.64 -3.76
CA SER A 35 9.35 16.79 -3.37
C SER A 35 8.88 15.90 -2.23
N ILE A 36 8.51 14.66 -2.57
CA ILE A 36 8.22 13.55 -1.66
C ILE A 36 9.39 13.39 -0.69
N SER A 37 9.24 13.97 0.49
CA SER A 37 10.15 13.76 1.61
C SER A 37 10.00 12.30 2.05
N THR A 38 11.00 11.48 1.74
CA THR A 38 11.08 10.06 2.06
C THR A 38 11.29 9.76 3.55
N ASP A 39 11.12 10.76 4.43
CA ASP A 39 11.44 10.67 5.85
C ASP A 39 10.26 10.18 6.73
N SER A 40 9.11 9.85 6.12
CA SER A 40 7.91 9.42 6.85
C SER A 40 7.79 7.91 7.07
N LEU A 41 8.87 7.14 6.90
CA LEU A 41 8.84 5.72 7.24
C LEU A 41 9.05 5.55 8.75
N LEU A 42 7.99 5.78 9.53
CA LEU A 42 8.01 5.48 10.95
C LEU A 42 8.19 3.97 11.15
N PRO A 43 9.27 3.51 11.81
CA PRO A 43 9.47 2.09 12.03
C PRO A 43 8.37 1.52 12.94
N ALA A 44 7.86 0.33 12.61
CA ALA A 44 6.76 -0.35 13.29
C ALA A 44 6.92 -0.43 14.83
N SER A 45 8.16 -0.45 15.32
CA SER A 45 8.51 -0.40 16.75
C SER A 45 8.00 0.85 17.51
N LYS A 46 7.69 1.95 16.81
CA LYS A 46 7.20 3.19 17.42
C LYS A 46 5.68 3.25 17.55
N LEU A 47 4.94 2.35 16.90
CA LEU A 47 3.47 2.34 16.92
C LEU A 47 2.87 2.28 18.35
N PRO A 48 3.34 1.40 19.25
CA PRO A 48 2.80 1.30 20.61
C PRO A 48 3.02 2.59 21.43
N ARG A 49 4.15 3.26 21.20
CA ARG A 49 4.53 4.50 21.87
C ARG A 49 3.63 5.68 21.46
N LEU A 50 3.07 5.62 20.25
CA LEU A 50 2.15 6.62 19.73
C LEU A 50 0.78 6.45 20.40
N PHE A 51 0.28 5.23 20.53
CA PHE A 51 -0.96 4.94 21.27
C PHE A 51 -0.87 5.34 22.75
N SER A 52 0.28 5.14 23.41
CA SER A 52 0.45 5.56 24.81
C SER A 52 0.53 7.08 24.99
N ALA A 53 1.14 7.80 24.04
CA ALA A 53 1.22 9.26 24.10
C ALA A 53 -0.12 9.92 23.74
N LEU A 54 -0.91 9.23 22.92
CA LEU A 54 -2.28 9.56 22.61
C LEU A 54 -3.16 9.42 23.88
N ALA A 55 -2.96 8.41 24.73
CA ALA A 55 -3.70 8.33 26.01
C ALA A 55 -3.42 9.48 27.02
N GLY A 56 -2.43 10.35 26.77
CA GLY A 56 -2.09 11.51 27.61
C GLY A 56 -2.94 12.76 27.31
N ILE A 57 -3.12 13.62 28.31
CA ILE A 57 -4.00 14.82 28.28
C ILE A 57 -3.30 16.04 27.63
N ASP A 58 -2.08 15.88 27.13
CA ASP A 58 -1.27 16.98 26.60
C ASP A 58 -1.78 17.51 25.25
N HIS A 59 -1.50 18.79 24.96
CA HIS A 59 -1.80 19.47 23.68
C HIS A 59 -1.13 18.82 22.45
N SER A 60 -0.33 17.76 22.64
CA SER A 60 0.28 16.95 21.60
C SER A 60 -0.67 15.92 20.97
N TRP A 61 -1.86 15.70 21.55
CA TRP A 61 -2.87 14.75 21.05
C TRP A 61 -3.19 14.95 19.57
N THR A 62 -3.38 16.18 19.11
CA THR A 62 -3.73 16.47 17.70
C THR A 62 -2.59 16.10 16.74
N ALA A 63 -1.35 16.51 17.06
CA ALA A 63 -0.17 16.18 16.26
C ALA A 63 0.13 14.67 16.25
N LEU A 64 -0.13 13.98 17.36
CA LEU A 64 0.01 12.52 17.46
C LEU A 64 -1.10 11.77 16.70
N THR A 65 -2.34 12.27 16.76
CA THR A 65 -3.47 11.73 16.01
C THR A 65 -3.20 11.83 14.50
N LEU A 66 -2.75 12.99 14.01
CA LEU A 66 -2.41 13.16 12.59
C LEU A 66 -1.28 12.23 12.16
N LYS A 67 -0.26 12.03 13.00
CA LYS A 67 0.80 11.03 12.75
C LYS A 67 0.27 9.62 12.68
N LEU A 68 -0.67 9.25 13.55
CA LEU A 68 -1.30 7.93 13.51
C LEU A 68 -2.12 7.76 12.22
N CYS A 69 -2.92 8.76 11.85
CA CYS A 69 -3.69 8.74 10.60
C CYS A 69 -2.77 8.59 9.37
N SER A 70 -1.68 9.35 9.30
CA SER A 70 -0.70 9.24 8.21
C SER A 70 0.01 7.88 8.18
N ALA A 71 0.34 7.32 9.35
CA ALA A 71 0.92 5.98 9.44
C ALA A 71 -0.06 4.89 8.98
N LEU A 72 -1.35 5.02 9.34
CA LEU A 72 -2.40 4.10 8.90
C LEU A 72 -2.66 4.21 7.40
N GLU A 73 -2.71 5.42 6.84
CA GLU A 73 -2.85 5.61 5.40
C GLU A 73 -1.67 5.01 4.62
N THR A 74 -0.46 5.17 5.15
CA THR A 74 0.74 4.56 4.55
C THR A 74 0.67 3.03 4.60
N ALA A 75 0.20 2.46 5.72
CA ALA A 75 0.02 1.02 5.86
C ALA A 75 -1.06 0.48 4.91
N ASP A 76 -2.18 1.18 4.76
CA ASP A 76 -3.26 0.83 3.83
C ASP A 76 -2.76 0.84 2.38
N LYS A 77 -2.05 1.89 1.96
CA LYS A 77 -1.41 1.96 0.62
C LYS A 77 -0.44 0.81 0.39
N LEU A 78 0.36 0.46 1.40
CA LEU A 78 1.30 -0.65 1.32
C LEU A 78 0.58 -2.00 1.14
N VAL A 79 -0.49 -2.24 1.91
CA VAL A 79 -1.31 -3.45 1.78
C VAL A 79 -1.97 -3.51 0.41
N GLN A 80 -2.54 -2.40 -0.08
CA GLN A 80 -3.16 -2.35 -1.40
C GLN A 80 -2.16 -2.63 -2.52
N SER A 81 -1.00 -1.97 -2.53
CA SER A 81 0.06 -2.21 -3.52
C SER A 81 0.55 -3.65 -3.50
N ASN A 82 0.77 -4.23 -2.32
CA ASN A 82 1.23 -5.60 -2.21
C ASN A 82 0.13 -6.60 -2.65
N SER A 83 -1.14 -6.31 -2.37
CA SER A 83 -2.25 -7.15 -2.81
C SER A 83 -2.38 -7.20 -4.34
N SER A 84 -2.14 -6.08 -5.03
CA SER A 84 -2.13 -6.05 -6.49
C SER A 84 -0.95 -6.82 -7.07
N ASP A 85 0.24 -6.70 -6.46
CA ASP A 85 1.45 -7.37 -6.91
C ASP A 85 1.37 -8.88 -6.69
N ILE A 86 0.85 -9.33 -5.55
CA ILE A 86 0.61 -10.74 -5.24
C ILE A 86 -0.39 -11.34 -6.23
N ARG A 87 -1.47 -10.63 -6.56
CA ARG A 87 -2.45 -11.10 -7.55
C ARG A 87 -1.83 -11.25 -8.94
N PHE A 88 -1.07 -10.25 -9.39
CA PHE A 88 -0.36 -10.30 -10.68
C PHE A 88 0.67 -11.44 -10.72
N LEU A 89 1.41 -11.64 -9.62
CA LEU A 89 2.36 -12.73 -9.51
C LEU A 89 1.65 -14.10 -9.56
N SER A 90 0.51 -14.24 -8.88
CA SER A 90 -0.31 -15.44 -8.90
C SER A 90 -0.77 -15.80 -10.32
N GLU A 91 -1.26 -14.81 -11.08
CA GLU A 91 -1.67 -14.99 -12.47
C GLU A 91 -0.48 -15.47 -13.34
N LYS A 92 0.69 -14.87 -13.18
CA LYS A 92 1.90 -15.30 -13.91
C LYS A 92 2.34 -16.71 -13.54
N VAL A 93 2.21 -17.11 -12.27
CA VAL A 93 2.51 -18.46 -11.80
C VAL A 93 1.55 -19.48 -12.42
N GLU A 94 0.26 -19.15 -12.50
CA GLU A 94 -0.75 -20.01 -13.15
C GLU A 94 -0.43 -20.23 -14.63
N VAL A 95 -0.11 -19.17 -15.37
CA VAL A 95 0.32 -19.27 -16.77
C VAL A 95 1.54 -20.18 -16.90
N LEU A 96 2.54 -20.02 -16.02
CA LEU A 96 3.75 -20.82 -16.04
C LEU A 96 3.47 -22.30 -15.75
N GLU A 97 2.54 -22.61 -14.84
CA GLU A 97 2.11 -23.98 -14.56
C GLU A 97 1.50 -24.65 -15.81
N THR A 98 0.67 -23.94 -16.58
CA THR A 98 0.11 -24.49 -17.83
C THR A 98 1.20 -24.80 -18.87
N ILE A 99 2.23 -23.93 -18.96
CA ILE A 99 3.36 -24.12 -19.86
C ILE A 99 4.18 -25.35 -19.45
N VAL A 100 4.43 -25.52 -18.16
CA VAL A 100 5.13 -26.69 -17.61
C VAL A 100 4.35 -27.98 -17.89
N LYS A 101 3.04 -28.01 -17.66
CA LYS A 101 2.19 -29.18 -17.97
C LYS A 101 2.27 -29.55 -19.46
N ARG A 102 2.23 -28.55 -20.34
CA ARG A 102 2.38 -28.76 -21.80
C ARG A 102 3.75 -29.33 -22.15
N ARG A 103 4.82 -28.76 -21.59
CA ARG A 103 6.20 -29.25 -21.76
C ARG A 103 6.31 -30.70 -21.32
N ASP A 104 5.80 -31.04 -20.15
CA ASP A 104 5.92 -32.39 -19.58
C ASP A 104 5.15 -33.42 -20.41
N SER A 105 3.99 -33.03 -20.97
CA SER A 105 3.26 -33.85 -21.94
C SER A 105 4.07 -34.11 -23.20
N ALA A 106 4.67 -33.07 -23.79
CA ALA A 106 5.51 -33.20 -24.97
C ALA A 106 6.76 -34.07 -24.71
N VAL A 107 7.41 -33.89 -23.56
CA VAL A 107 8.56 -34.70 -23.14
C VAL A 107 8.16 -36.17 -22.97
N ARG A 108 7.00 -36.45 -22.37
CA ARG A 108 6.51 -37.82 -22.21
C ARG A 108 6.25 -38.48 -23.57
N SER A 109 5.62 -37.78 -24.49
CA SER A 109 5.37 -38.28 -25.85
C SER A 109 6.68 -38.53 -26.62
N ALA A 110 7.65 -37.63 -26.51
CA ALA A 110 8.97 -37.80 -27.13
C ALA A 110 9.72 -39.02 -26.57
N LYS A 111 9.69 -39.23 -25.25
CA LYS A 111 10.28 -40.41 -24.61
C LYS A 111 9.61 -41.70 -25.09
N PHE A 112 8.28 -41.72 -25.16
CA PHE A 112 7.53 -42.89 -25.67
C PHE A 112 7.94 -43.27 -27.10
N LEU A 113 8.07 -42.27 -28.00
CA LEU A 113 8.51 -42.50 -29.37
C LEU A 113 9.96 -42.99 -29.43
N HIS A 114 10.84 -42.43 -28.60
CA HIS A 114 12.23 -42.88 -28.49
C HIS A 114 12.32 -44.34 -28.06
N ASP A 115 11.59 -44.73 -27.01
CA ASP A 115 11.57 -46.09 -26.49
C ASP A 115 11.04 -47.08 -27.54
N LYS A 116 9.96 -46.72 -28.24
CA LYS A 116 9.41 -47.53 -29.34
C LYS A 116 10.43 -47.77 -30.45
N HIS A 117 11.08 -46.71 -30.93
CA HIS A 117 12.07 -46.81 -32.01
C HIS A 117 13.34 -47.57 -31.58
N SER A 118 13.75 -47.42 -30.31
CA SER A 118 14.86 -48.19 -29.74
C SER A 118 14.55 -49.69 -29.71
N ASN A 119 13.34 -50.06 -29.27
CA ASN A 119 12.89 -51.46 -29.24
C ASN A 119 12.74 -52.08 -30.63
N GLU A 120 12.23 -51.34 -31.62
CA GLU A 120 12.13 -51.80 -33.01
C GLU A 120 13.51 -52.10 -33.62
N LYS A 121 14.51 -51.25 -33.36
CA LYS A 121 15.89 -51.50 -33.80
C LYS A 121 16.52 -52.75 -33.17
N LEU A 122 16.15 -53.09 -31.93
CA LEU A 122 16.62 -54.30 -31.26
C LEU A 122 16.00 -55.56 -31.88
N LEU A 123 14.70 -55.53 -32.20
CA LEU A 123 14.01 -56.65 -32.86
C LEU A 123 14.57 -56.94 -34.27
N ASN A 124 14.91 -55.91 -35.04
CA ASN A 124 15.46 -56.08 -36.39
C ASN A 124 16.94 -56.54 -36.44
N LYS A 125 17.58 -56.72 -35.28
CA LYS A 125 18.97 -57.20 -35.16
C LYS A 125 19.07 -58.66 -34.71
N LEU A 126 17.96 -59.27 -34.31
CA LEU A 126 17.87 -60.69 -33.95
C LEU A 126 17.51 -61.52 -35.19
#